data_AF-U5HGM0-F1
#
_entry.id   AF-U5HGM0-F1
#
_cell.length_a   1.000
_cell.length_b   1.000
_cell.length_c   1.000
_cell.angle_alpha   90.00
_cell.angle_beta   90.00
_cell.angle_gamma   90.00
#
_symmetry.space_group_name_H-M   'P 1'
#
loop_
_entity.id
_entity.type
_entity.pdbx_description
1 polymer ?
#
loop_
_entity_poly.entity_id
_entity_poly.type
_entity_poly.pdbx_seq_one_letter_code
_entity_poly.pdbx_strand_id
1 'polypeptide(L)'
;MNGRNAETFLRDNERSFSQHFTTAEMFCRYLHKELPHRFMRVIEEWEEYKSGDWAGVKEKMIQEYGEGDDDDSPDHLYDVIYRQLKGKHKLQTRNDLKDYYRRFKRHSEPLVKKEILSWQTESSLFLKGLPKDIVQE
;
A
#
# COMPACT_ATOMS: atom_id res chain seq x y z
N MET A 1 -1.30 -10.28 -0.99
CA MET A 1 -0.93 -8.86 -1.17
C MET A 1 -1.65 -8.32 -2.40
N ASN A 2 -2.40 -7.23 -2.21
CA ASN A 2 -3.10 -6.51 -3.27
C ASN A 2 -2.04 -5.69 -4.01
N GLY A 3 -1.84 -5.94 -5.31
CA GLY A 3 -0.89 -5.19 -6.13
C GLY A 3 -1.33 -3.74 -6.25
N ARG A 4 -0.85 -2.88 -5.35
CA ARG A 4 -1.13 -1.45 -5.36
C ARG A 4 0.11 -0.68 -4.96
N ASN A 5 0.47 0.23 -5.86
CA ASN A 5 1.62 1.14 -5.90
C ASN A 5 2.96 0.52 -6.34
N ALA A 6 3.06 0.28 -7.66
CA ALA A 6 4.31 -0.04 -8.33
C ALA A 6 5.41 1.01 -8.10
N GLU A 7 5.07 2.30 -7.95
CA GLU A 7 6.06 3.35 -7.65
C GLU A 7 6.68 3.17 -6.26
N THR A 8 5.88 2.82 -5.24
CA THR A 8 6.39 2.51 -3.91
C THR A 8 7.23 1.24 -3.91
N PHE A 9 6.80 0.18 -4.62
CA PHE A 9 7.60 -1.03 -4.79
C PHE A 9 8.96 -0.70 -5.45
N LEU A 10 8.95 0.07 -6.54
CA LEU A 10 10.16 0.47 -7.24
C LEU A 10 11.05 1.34 -6.36
N ARG A 11 10.50 2.35 -5.67
CA ARG A 11 11.26 3.24 -4.77
C ARG A 11 11.92 2.48 -3.62
N ASP A 12 11.18 1.60 -2.96
CA ASP A 12 11.66 0.87 -1.78
C ASP A 12 12.72 -0.18 -2.16
N ASN A 13 12.60 -0.77 -3.36
CA ASN A 13 13.56 -1.75 -3.85
C ASN A 13 14.72 -1.14 -4.64
N GLU A 14 14.59 0.03 -5.27
CA GLU A 14 15.64 0.72 -6.04
C GLU A 14 16.88 1.05 -5.21
N ARG A 15 16.70 1.36 -3.94
CA ARG A 15 17.83 1.59 -3.03
C ARG A 15 18.62 0.30 -2.76
N SER A 16 17.92 -0.83 -2.61
CA SER A 16 18.55 -2.15 -2.51
C SER A 16 19.15 -2.59 -3.85
N PHE A 17 18.52 -2.18 -4.96
CA PHE A 17 18.97 -2.48 -6.32
C PHE A 17 20.28 -1.77 -6.67
N SER A 18 20.40 -0.48 -6.37
CA SER A 18 21.61 0.30 -6.66
C SER A 18 22.86 -0.17 -5.91
N GLN A 19 22.70 -0.84 -4.77
CA GLN A 19 23.82 -1.31 -3.94
C GLN A 19 24.37 -2.69 -4.33
N HIS A 20 23.57 -3.50 -5.03
CA HIS A 20 23.90 -4.90 -5.31
C HIS A 20 23.77 -5.32 -6.77
N PHE A 21 23.23 -4.46 -7.64
CA PHE A 21 22.80 -4.89 -8.98
C PHE A 21 23.36 -4.01 -10.10
N THR A 22 24.21 -4.60 -10.94
CA THR A 22 24.90 -3.93 -12.06
C THR A 22 24.36 -4.32 -13.44
N THR A 23 23.48 -5.33 -13.54
CA THR A 23 22.97 -5.84 -14.84
C THR A 23 21.48 -6.16 -14.81
N ALA A 24 20.80 -5.96 -15.95
CA ALA A 24 19.37 -6.24 -16.13
C ALA A 24 18.98 -7.69 -15.79
N GLU A 25 19.85 -8.66 -16.07
CA GLU A 25 19.60 -10.08 -15.75
C GLU A 25 19.40 -10.33 -14.24
N MET A 26 20.15 -9.63 -13.38
CA MET A 26 20.02 -9.80 -11.94
C MET A 26 18.74 -9.15 -11.39
N PHE A 27 18.19 -8.14 -12.07
CA PHE A 27 16.88 -7.57 -11.75
C PHE A 27 15.75 -8.56 -12.03
N CYS A 28 15.76 -9.23 -13.19
CA CYS A 28 14.77 -10.25 -13.53
C CYS A 28 14.70 -11.34 -12.46
N ARG A 29 15.85 -11.86 -12.03
CA ARG A 29 15.93 -12.85 -10.94
C ARG A 29 15.37 -12.35 -9.61
N TYR A 30 15.44 -11.04 -9.34
CA TYR A 30 14.91 -10.46 -8.11
C TYR A 30 13.42 -10.16 -8.19
N LEU A 31 12.91 -9.71 -9.34
CA LEU A 31 11.45 -9.62 -9.56
C LEU A 31 10.78 -10.97 -9.30
N HIS A 32 11.40 -12.07 -9.74
CA HIS A 32 10.95 -13.43 -9.41
C HIS A 32 10.90 -13.76 -7.91
N LYS A 33 11.73 -13.12 -7.08
CA LYS A 33 11.77 -13.33 -5.64
C LYS A 33 10.72 -12.49 -4.90
N GLU A 34 10.55 -11.24 -5.32
CA GLU A 34 9.70 -10.28 -4.61
C GLU A 34 8.26 -10.25 -5.10
N LEU A 35 8.01 -10.56 -6.38
CA LEU A 35 6.67 -10.55 -6.94
C LEU A 35 6.05 -11.94 -6.89
N PRO A 36 4.76 -12.06 -6.50
CA PRO A 36 4.05 -13.33 -6.59
C PRO A 36 4.04 -13.84 -8.03
N HIS A 37 4.20 -15.16 -8.21
CA HIS A 37 4.31 -15.83 -9.50
C HIS A 37 3.24 -15.44 -10.54
N ARG A 38 2.01 -15.14 -10.10
CA ARG A 38 0.93 -14.68 -10.99
C ARG A 38 1.21 -13.34 -11.68
N PHE A 39 1.93 -12.44 -11.03
CA PHE A 39 2.32 -11.15 -11.60
C PHE A 39 3.54 -11.30 -12.50
N MET A 40 4.49 -12.16 -12.11
CA MET A 40 5.65 -12.47 -12.95
C MET A 40 5.25 -13.03 -14.31
N ARG A 41 4.25 -13.91 -14.39
CA ARG A 41 3.75 -14.41 -15.68
C ARG A 41 3.33 -13.30 -16.65
N VAL A 42 2.75 -12.23 -16.14
CA VAL A 42 2.32 -11.10 -16.97
C VAL A 42 3.53 -10.26 -17.40
N ILE A 43 4.47 -10.02 -16.48
CA ILE A 43 5.69 -9.24 -16.74
C ILE A 43 6.62 -9.98 -17.73
N GLU A 44 6.70 -11.31 -17.66
CA GLU A 44 7.50 -12.14 -18.58
C GLU A 44 7.04 -12.04 -20.04
N GLU A 45 5.77 -11.69 -20.27
CA GLU A 45 5.22 -11.52 -21.61
C GLU A 45 5.59 -10.17 -22.24
N TRP A 46 6.06 -9.21 -21.44
CA TRP A 46 6.42 -7.86 -21.89
C TRP A 46 7.70 -7.86 -22.73
N GLU A 47 7.68 -7.12 -23.84
CA GLU A 47 8.84 -6.99 -24.73
C GLU A 47 10.01 -6.29 -24.03
N GLU A 48 9.71 -5.35 -23.14
CA GLU A 48 10.67 -4.62 -22.31
C GLU A 48 11.41 -5.61 -21.38
N TYR A 49 10.71 -6.61 -20.83
CA TYR A 49 11.32 -7.66 -20.02
C TYR A 49 12.19 -8.61 -20.85
N LYS A 50 11.69 -9.05 -22.02
CA LYS A 50 12.41 -9.96 -22.93
C LYS A 50 13.69 -9.35 -23.52
N SER A 51 13.65 -8.05 -23.80
CA SER A 51 14.79 -7.28 -24.33
C SER A 51 15.80 -6.87 -23.26
N GLY A 52 15.48 -7.07 -21.97
CA GLY A 52 16.33 -6.65 -20.86
C GLY A 52 16.33 -5.13 -20.64
N ASP A 53 15.35 -4.41 -21.18
CA ASP A 53 15.19 -2.97 -20.99
C ASP A 53 14.54 -2.69 -19.63
N TRP A 54 15.38 -2.52 -18.61
CA TRP A 54 14.90 -2.21 -17.26
C TRP A 54 14.14 -0.87 -17.19
N ALA A 55 14.53 0.13 -17.98
CA ALA A 55 13.83 1.41 -17.97
C ALA A 55 12.39 1.25 -18.49
N GLY A 56 12.23 0.55 -19.62
CA GLY A 56 10.92 0.20 -20.18
C GLY A 56 10.08 -0.67 -19.24
N VAL A 57 10.68 -1.64 -18.55
CA VAL A 57 9.96 -2.46 -17.55
C VAL A 57 9.41 -1.59 -16.42
N LYS A 58 10.18 -0.62 -15.91
CA LYS A 58 9.70 0.29 -14.86
C LYS A 58 8.54 1.15 -15.32
N GLU A 59 8.67 1.79 -16.47
CA GLU A 59 7.61 2.63 -17.04
C GLU A 59 6.32 1.84 -17.21
N LYS A 60 6.42 0.61 -17.73
CA LYS A 60 5.28 -0.27 -17.92
C LYS A 60 4.68 -0.78 -16.61
N MET A 61 5.51 -1.07 -15.59
CA MET A 61 5.03 -1.39 -14.24
C MET A 61 4.23 -0.23 -13.63
N ILE A 62 4.68 1.01 -13.83
CA ILE A 62 3.96 2.20 -13.36
C ILE A 62 2.68 2.42 -14.18
N GLN A 63 2.70 2.20 -15.49
CA GLN A 63 1.51 2.33 -16.33
C GLN A 63 0.43 1.30 -15.98
N GLU A 64 0.81 0.03 -15.81
CA GLU A 64 -0.13 -1.08 -15.59
C GLU A 64 -0.55 -1.21 -14.11
N TYR A 65 0.31 -0.80 -13.17
CA TYR A 65 0.13 -1.05 -11.73
C TYR A 65 0.41 0.17 -10.83
N GLY A 66 0.68 1.34 -11.42
CA GLY A 66 0.87 2.61 -10.70
C GLY A 66 -0.44 3.30 -10.33
N GLU A 67 -1.53 3.02 -11.05
CA GLU A 67 -2.87 3.49 -10.65
C GLU A 67 -3.40 2.66 -9.47
N GLY A 68 -3.03 3.08 -8.28
CA GLY A 68 -3.64 2.65 -7.04
C GLY A 68 -3.59 3.77 -6.04
N ASP A 69 -4.55 4.69 -6.14
CA ASP A 69 -4.93 5.71 -5.15
C ASP A 69 -3.91 5.90 -4.01
N ASP A 70 -2.77 6.52 -4.32
CA ASP A 70 -2.14 7.47 -3.40
C ASP A 70 -2.83 8.83 -3.59
N ASP A 71 -4.16 8.82 -3.78
CA ASP A 71 -4.93 10.03 -3.66
C ASP A 71 -4.98 10.36 -2.17
N ASP A 72 -3.93 11.03 -1.71
CA ASP A 72 -3.89 11.71 -0.41
C ASP A 72 -4.85 12.92 -0.40
N SER A 73 -5.77 13.02 -1.36
CA SER A 73 -6.90 13.93 -1.25
C SER A 73 -7.64 13.62 0.05
N PRO A 74 -8.13 14.67 0.72
CA PRO A 74 -8.94 14.52 1.90
C PRO A 74 -10.11 13.56 1.70
N ASP A 75 -10.77 13.65 0.55
CA ASP A 75 -11.99 12.91 0.25
C ASP A 75 -11.74 11.41 0.16
N HIS A 76 -10.66 10.99 -0.50
CA HIS A 76 -10.27 9.58 -0.56
C HIS A 76 -9.86 9.04 0.82
N LEU A 77 -9.05 9.79 1.58
CA LEU A 77 -8.63 9.40 2.93
C LEU A 77 -9.84 9.30 3.89
N TYR A 78 -10.81 10.20 3.78
CA TYR A 78 -12.07 10.11 4.53
C TYR A 78 -12.89 8.87 4.13
N ASP A 79 -13.06 8.59 2.83
CA ASP A 79 -13.82 7.42 2.37
C ASP A 79 -13.18 6.11 2.87
N VAL A 80 -11.85 5.99 2.85
CA VAL A 80 -11.15 4.83 3.39
C VAL A 80 -11.37 4.69 4.91
N ILE A 81 -11.29 5.79 5.66
CA ILE A 81 -11.62 5.81 7.10
C ILE A 81 -13.07 5.33 7.30
N TYR A 82 -14.05 5.90 6.58
CA TYR A 82 -15.46 5.53 6.72
C TYR A 82 -15.75 4.06 6.35
N ARG A 83 -15.08 3.50 5.34
CA ARG A 83 -15.17 2.08 4.99
C ARG A 83 -14.63 1.19 6.10
N GLN A 84 -13.52 1.58 6.74
CA GLN A 84 -13.01 0.88 7.92
C GLN A 84 -13.99 0.95 9.10
N LEU A 85 -14.63 2.11 9.33
CA LEU A 85 -15.67 2.28 10.34
C LEU A 85 -16.90 1.40 10.08
N LYS A 86 -17.20 1.01 8.83
CA LYS A 86 -18.31 0.08 8.53
C LYS A 86 -17.95 -1.38 8.82
N GLY A 87 -16.66 -1.71 8.89
CA GLY A 87 -16.15 -3.08 9.08
C GLY A 87 -16.07 -3.57 10.55
N LYS A 88 -16.73 -2.90 11.50
CA LYS A 88 -16.54 -3.07 12.96
C LYS A 88 -16.61 -4.51 13.46
N HIS A 89 -17.41 -5.36 12.83
CA HIS A 89 -17.63 -6.75 13.25
C HIS A 89 -16.41 -7.69 13.14
N LYS A 90 -15.32 -7.23 12.51
CA LYS A 90 -14.10 -8.04 12.30
C LYS A 90 -13.05 -7.88 13.40
N LEU A 91 -13.28 -7.06 14.42
CA LEU A 91 -12.32 -6.79 15.49
C LEU A 91 -12.63 -7.65 16.72
N GLN A 92 -12.21 -8.91 16.70
CA GLN A 92 -12.52 -9.88 17.76
C GLN A 92 -11.29 -10.22 18.62
N THR A 93 -10.08 -10.07 18.07
CA THR A 93 -8.83 -10.38 18.78
C THR A 93 -7.97 -9.15 19.02
N ARG A 94 -7.03 -9.25 19.96
CA ARG A 94 -6.02 -8.21 20.21
C ARG A 94 -5.17 -7.91 18.97
N ASN A 95 -4.95 -8.91 18.10
CA ASN A 95 -4.22 -8.71 16.85
C ASN A 95 -5.05 -7.93 15.84
N ASP A 96 -6.35 -8.18 15.76
CA ASP A 96 -7.26 -7.41 14.90
C ASP A 96 -7.30 -5.93 15.32
N LEU A 97 -7.29 -5.65 16.63
CA LEU A 97 -7.24 -4.28 17.15
C LEU A 97 -5.94 -3.56 16.77
N LYS A 98 -4.78 -4.24 16.86
CA LYS A 98 -3.49 -3.68 16.44
C LYS A 98 -3.46 -3.41 14.94
N ASP A 99 -3.98 -4.34 14.15
CA ASP A 99 -4.05 -4.19 12.70
C ASP A 99 -5.03 -3.08 12.29
N TYR A 100 -6.15 -2.95 13.00
CA TYR A 100 -7.08 -1.85 12.83
C TYR A 100 -6.42 -0.51 13.13
N TYR A 101 -5.74 -0.38 14.28
CA TYR A 101 -4.99 0.83 14.61
C TYR A 101 -3.95 1.20 13.55
N ARG A 102 -3.16 0.22 13.08
CA ARG A 102 -2.15 0.44 12.04
C ARG A 102 -2.78 0.94 10.74
N ARG A 103 -3.90 0.34 10.32
CA ARG A 103 -4.61 0.74 9.08
C ARG A 103 -5.27 2.11 9.23
N PHE A 104 -5.92 2.38 10.36
CA PHE A 104 -6.54 3.67 10.63
C PHE A 104 -5.50 4.78 10.60
N LYS A 105 -4.38 4.60 11.33
CA LYS A 105 -3.30 5.58 11.43
C LYS A 105 -2.67 5.90 10.08
N ARG A 106 -2.50 4.89 9.22
CA ARG A 106 -1.97 5.08 7.86
C ARG A 106 -2.78 6.11 7.05
N HIS A 107 -4.09 6.21 7.26
CA HIS A 107 -4.96 7.10 6.51
C HIS A 107 -5.35 8.37 7.27
N SER A 108 -5.37 8.33 8.61
CA SER A 108 -5.69 9.51 9.42
C SER A 108 -4.49 10.44 9.60
N GLU A 109 -3.27 9.92 9.70
CA GLU A 109 -2.07 10.71 9.97
C GLU A 109 -1.75 11.75 8.87
N PRO A 110 -1.90 11.46 7.55
CA PRO A 110 -1.75 12.48 6.52
C PRO A 110 -2.78 13.63 6.66
N LEU A 111 -4.03 13.32 7.04
CA LEU A 111 -5.08 14.34 7.26
C LEU A 111 -4.75 15.24 8.44
N VAL A 112 -4.19 14.67 9.51
CA VAL A 112 -3.75 15.43 10.68
C VAL A 112 -2.54 16.31 10.36
N LYS A 113 -1.55 15.78 9.62
CA LYS A 113 -0.37 16.55 9.19
C LYS A 113 -0.71 17.71 8.26
N LYS A 114 -1.73 17.55 7.43
CA LYS A 114 -2.25 18.62 6.55
C LYS A 114 -3.19 19.60 7.27
N GLU A 115 -3.42 19.43 8.58
CA GLU A 115 -4.38 20.21 9.40
C GLU A 115 -5.84 20.13 8.94
N ILE A 116 -6.17 19.11 8.15
CA ILE A 116 -7.51 18.87 7.60
C ILE A 116 -8.39 18.15 8.61
N LEU A 117 -7.77 17.36 9.49
CA LEU A 117 -8.40 16.66 10.60
C LEU A 117 -7.69 17.03 11.90
N SER A 118 -8.43 17.50 12.90
CA SER A 118 -7.83 17.76 14.21
C SER A 118 -7.55 16.43 14.95
N TRP A 119 -6.54 16.43 15.84
CA TRP A 119 -6.23 15.30 16.71
C TRP A 119 -7.44 14.80 17.53
N GLN A 120 -8.32 15.72 17.93
CA GLN A 120 -9.54 15.40 18.68
C GLN A 120 -10.56 14.66 17.81
N THR A 121 -10.76 15.12 16.56
CA THR A 121 -11.66 14.48 15.61
C THR A 121 -11.11 13.13 15.14
N GLU A 122 -9.80 13.03 14.93
CA GLU A 122 -9.10 11.79 14.62
C GLU A 122 -9.32 10.72 15.69
N SER A 123 -9.11 11.08 16.96
CA SER A 123 -9.33 10.21 18.11
C SER A 123 -10.80 9.77 18.21
N SER A 124 -11.73 10.69 17.97
CA SER A 124 -13.16 10.41 17.97
C SER A 124 -13.58 9.45 16.86
N LEU A 125 -12.99 9.57 15.67
CA LEU A 125 -13.23 8.66 14.54
C LEU A 125 -12.69 7.26 14.82
N PHE A 126 -11.49 7.15 15.39
CA PHE A 126 -10.92 5.86 15.79
C PHE A 126 -11.86 5.12 16.76
N LEU A 127 -12.31 5.80 17.83
CA LEU A 127 -13.20 5.23 18.82
C LEU A 127 -14.56 4.83 18.23
N LYS A 128 -15.10 5.61 17.27
CA LYS A 128 -16.32 5.26 16.54
C LYS A 128 -16.18 3.94 15.78
N GLY A 129 -14.99 3.52 15.38
CA GLY A 129 -14.77 2.31 14.59
C GLY A 129 -14.64 1.03 15.41
N LEU A 130 -14.49 1.15 16.73
CA LEU A 130 -14.43 0.00 17.61
C LEU A 130 -15.83 -0.67 17.75
N PRO A 131 -15.89 -2.01 17.87
CA PRO A 131 -17.12 -2.69 18.29
C PRO A 131 -17.56 -2.15 19.64
N LYS A 132 -18.87 -1.98 19.84
CA LYS A 132 -19.43 -1.55 21.13
C LYS A 132 -19.03 -2.48 22.28
N ASP A 133 -18.81 -3.74 21.97
CA ASP A 133 -18.48 -4.81 22.91
C ASP A 133 -17.02 -4.75 23.40
N ILE A 134 -16.15 -3.98 22.71
CA ILE A 134 -14.79 -3.66 23.18
C ILE A 134 -14.80 -2.40 24.07
N VAL A 135 -15.87 -1.60 24.01
CA VAL A 135 -16.04 -0.37 24.80
C VAL A 135 -16.85 -0.65 26.08
N GLN A 136 -16.71 -1.85 26.66
CA GLN A 136 -17.26 -2.16 27.97
C GLN A 136 -16.13 -2.32 29.00
N GLU A 137 -16.17 -1.34 29.93
CA GLU A 137 -15.40 -1.09 31.16
C GLU A 137 -13.92 -0.71 31.06
#